data_AF-A0A849WQN9-F1
#
_entry.id   AF-A0A849WQN9-F1
#
_cell.length_a   1.000
_cell.length_b   1.000
_cell.length_c   1.000
_cell.angle_alpha   90.00
_cell.angle_beta   90.00
_cell.angle_gamma   90.00
#
_symmetry.space_group_name_H-M   'P 1'
#
loop_
_entity.id
_entity.type
_entity.pdbx_description
1 polymer ?
#
loop_
_entity_poly.entity_id
_entity_poly.type
_entity_poly.pdbx_seq_one_letter_code
_entity_poly.pdbx_strand_id
1 'polypeptide(L)'
;MNNRALLQQLEEKLKTGHTKEVLIHLNQINIVQLSREERLPLAELARRAGAPELAIKFLIKIIYPASSKVFFTPSPDEYLSYASSLRALGFLKEAREVLENVAENTHPAVLLQRALLLFSEWKYIESIRLLKRFIKSKNISDYQKVIGEVNLLSAYISSENYQKALTLGEDLLRKTKENSYYLLHGNCLELISQYYIFTQQYSKAKEYLNKAEFVLKDFTGIYYYYVKKWQIVLMLLTNEKPSDFESQFLSLKNIAKNKNFSEIVRDLDFFKALNEQNETQLINILAGTPIPSYLHRAQILLKRKISIPNKILLNISINNFFDYNTRAFLSKPLLRKLIWLLSKDFYKSISVGQAFSVLYPGEYFNPETSIKRVDNLIYRLNSYFKKNHPTLFIVRKQFSYKFNSHEQVVIYRRLSSNSDLALSLFKKNFTMSFFSRYDLQKILDISNSSAKRVVRSALERKKIKAICSGSRQRYVFSNFRS
;
A
#
# COMPACT_ATOMS: atom_id res chain seq x y z
N MET A 1 32.95 17.19 -16.18
CA MET A 1 31.88 18.22 -16.26
C MET A 1 31.61 18.73 -14.86
N ASN A 2 31.35 20.03 -14.69
CA ASN A 2 30.90 20.60 -13.41
C ASN A 2 29.53 20.00 -13.07
N ASN A 3 29.41 19.28 -11.95
CA ASN A 3 28.18 18.59 -11.55
C ASN A 3 27.00 19.55 -11.35
N ARG A 4 27.24 20.84 -11.10
CA ARG A 4 26.18 21.86 -11.05
C ARG A 4 25.49 22.08 -12.40
N ALA A 5 26.26 22.13 -13.48
CA ALA A 5 25.71 22.31 -14.83
C ALA A 5 24.86 21.10 -15.24
N LEU A 6 25.31 19.89 -14.89
CA LEU A 6 24.54 18.66 -15.10
C LEU A 6 23.23 18.68 -14.30
N LEU A 7 23.26 19.07 -13.02
CA LEU A 7 22.06 19.17 -12.18
C LEU A 7 21.01 20.11 -12.78
N GLN A 8 21.43 21.29 -13.23
CA GLN A 8 20.54 22.26 -13.88
C GLN A 8 19.96 21.70 -15.19
N GLN A 9 20.78 21.05 -16.01
CA GLN A 9 20.33 20.41 -17.25
C GLN A 9 19.29 19.32 -16.98
N LEU A 10 19.52 18.46 -15.98
CA LEU A 10 18.58 17.40 -15.61
C LEU A 10 17.27 17.96 -15.03
N GLU A 11 17.33 19.04 -14.25
CA GLU A 11 16.17 19.73 -13.73
C GLU A 11 15.28 20.29 -14.85
N GLU A 12 15.89 20.96 -15.85
CA GLU A 12 15.15 21.48 -17.01
C GLU A 12 14.56 20.37 -17.89
N LYS A 13 15.30 19.27 -18.09
CA LYS A 13 14.78 18.07 -18.77
C LYS A 13 13.58 17.48 -18.03
N LEU A 14 13.64 17.44 -16.70
CA LEU A 14 12.53 16.94 -15.89
C LEU A 14 11.30 17.85 -15.97
N LYS A 15 11.49 19.18 -15.90
CA LYS A 15 10.41 20.17 -16.06
C LYS A 15 9.73 20.09 -17.42
N THR A 16 10.49 19.78 -18.47
CA THR A 16 9.99 19.62 -19.84
C THR A 16 9.49 18.20 -20.16
N GLY A 17 9.43 17.30 -19.17
CA GLY A 17 8.83 15.97 -19.33
C GLY A 17 9.78 14.88 -19.87
N HIS A 18 11.06 15.17 -20.08
CA HIS A 18 12.08 14.23 -20.58
C HIS A 18 12.57 13.24 -19.49
N THR A 19 11.64 12.66 -18.73
CA THR A 19 11.92 11.84 -17.54
C THR A 19 12.79 10.62 -17.85
N LYS A 20 12.59 9.96 -19.00
CA LYS A 20 13.38 8.79 -19.41
C LYS A 20 14.87 9.13 -19.57
N GLU A 21 15.17 10.27 -20.20
CA GLU A 21 16.56 10.71 -20.39
C GLU A 21 17.22 11.06 -19.06
N VAL A 22 16.48 11.71 -18.16
CA VAL A 22 16.96 11.99 -16.81
C VAL A 22 17.33 10.70 -16.09
N LEU A 23 16.48 9.67 -16.15
CA LEU A 23 16.77 8.36 -15.54
C LEU A 23 18.00 7.67 -16.15
N ILE A 24 18.21 7.76 -17.46
CA ILE A 24 19.41 7.20 -18.11
C ILE A 24 20.67 7.84 -17.53
N HIS A 25 20.70 9.17 -17.45
CA HIS A 25 21.85 9.90 -16.89
C HIS A 25 22.07 9.57 -15.42
N LEU A 26 21.00 9.60 -14.60
CA LEU A 26 21.11 9.32 -13.16
C LEU A 26 21.65 7.90 -12.88
N ASN A 27 21.32 6.90 -13.70
CA ASN A 27 21.82 5.53 -13.54
C ASN A 27 23.30 5.36 -13.92
N GLN A 28 23.88 6.28 -14.69
CA GLN A 28 25.29 6.25 -15.08
C GLN A 28 26.21 6.91 -14.04
N ILE A 29 25.65 7.62 -13.06
CA ILE A 29 26.43 8.34 -12.04
C ILE A 29 27.11 7.35 -11.10
N ASN A 30 28.43 7.48 -10.97
CA ASN A 30 29.21 6.73 -9.98
C ASN A 30 29.03 7.32 -8.57
N ILE A 31 28.17 6.69 -7.77
CA ILE A 31 27.80 7.11 -6.41
C ILE A 31 29.02 7.21 -5.47
N VAL A 32 30.08 6.44 -5.72
CA VAL A 32 31.30 6.46 -4.89
C VAL A 32 32.04 7.80 -5.04
N GLN A 33 31.97 8.42 -6.22
CA GLN A 33 32.66 9.67 -6.54
C GLN A 33 31.85 10.92 -6.16
N LEU A 34 30.60 10.77 -5.74
CA LEU A 34 29.74 11.89 -5.36
C LEU A 34 30.12 12.46 -4.00
N SER A 35 30.33 13.78 -3.98
CA SER A 35 30.40 14.57 -2.74
C SER A 35 29.06 14.56 -2.00
N ARG A 36 29.04 14.97 -0.72
CA ARG A 36 27.80 15.06 0.05
C ARG A 36 26.81 16.06 -0.54
N GLU A 37 27.30 17.24 -0.95
CA GLU A 37 26.50 18.34 -1.49
C GLU A 37 25.73 17.95 -2.76
N GLU A 38 26.25 17.00 -3.55
CA GLU A 38 25.63 16.54 -4.79
C GLU A 38 24.55 15.47 -4.57
N ARG A 39 24.63 14.71 -3.47
CA ARG A 39 23.76 13.54 -3.24
C ARG A 39 22.31 13.92 -3.04
N LEU A 40 22.03 14.99 -2.27
CA LEU A 40 20.66 15.41 -2.01
C LEU A 40 19.95 15.90 -3.29
N PRO A 41 20.51 16.85 -4.08
CA PRO A 41 19.89 17.26 -5.35
C PRO A 41 19.66 16.09 -6.32
N LEU A 42 20.62 15.17 -6.45
CA LEU A 42 20.47 13.99 -7.30
C LEU A 42 19.38 13.04 -6.78
N ALA A 43 19.26 12.87 -5.46
CA ALA A 43 18.19 12.08 -4.86
C ALA A 43 16.81 12.68 -5.11
N GLU A 44 16.68 14.00 -5.04
CA GLU A 44 15.41 14.67 -5.33
C GLU A 44 15.01 14.54 -6.80
N LEU A 45 15.98 14.71 -7.73
CA LEU A 45 15.77 14.45 -9.16
C LEU A 45 15.34 13.01 -9.42
N ALA A 46 16.06 12.02 -8.85
CA ALA A 46 15.73 10.61 -9.00
C ALA A 46 14.32 10.30 -8.49
N ARG A 47 13.95 10.80 -7.31
CA ARG A 47 12.62 10.60 -6.74
C ARG A 47 11.53 11.22 -7.62
N ARG A 48 11.71 12.45 -8.10
CA ARG A 48 10.75 13.14 -8.98
C ARG A 48 10.66 12.49 -10.36
N ALA A 49 11.74 11.90 -10.84
CA ALA A 49 11.79 11.11 -12.07
C ALA A 49 11.19 9.69 -11.91
N GLY A 50 10.69 9.33 -10.70
CA GLY A 50 10.06 8.04 -10.45
C GLY A 50 11.03 6.89 -10.15
N ALA A 51 12.27 7.18 -9.74
CA ALA A 51 13.29 6.21 -9.31
C ALA A 51 13.68 6.40 -7.82
N PRO A 52 12.74 6.18 -6.87
CA PRO A 52 12.99 6.35 -5.43
C PRO A 52 14.08 5.42 -4.88
N GLU A 53 14.32 4.26 -5.48
CA GLU A 53 15.40 3.34 -5.13
C GLU A 53 16.78 3.94 -5.39
N LEU A 54 16.92 4.74 -6.46
CA LEU A 54 18.16 5.42 -6.77
C LEU A 54 18.38 6.60 -5.81
N ALA A 55 17.31 7.31 -5.46
CA ALA A 55 17.34 8.33 -4.41
C ALA A 55 17.83 7.77 -3.07
N ILE A 56 17.34 6.60 -2.67
CA ILE A 56 17.82 5.87 -1.48
C ILE A 56 19.31 5.54 -1.61
N LYS A 57 19.77 5.03 -2.77
CA LYS A 57 21.20 4.71 -2.98
C LYS A 57 22.11 5.93 -2.80
N PHE A 58 21.70 7.11 -3.27
CA PHE A 58 22.49 8.34 -3.09
C PHE A 58 22.63 8.71 -1.61
N LEU A 59 21.58 8.52 -0.82
CA LEU A 59 21.48 9.00 0.57
C LEU A 59 21.84 7.96 1.64
N ILE A 60 21.76 6.65 1.35
CA ILE A 60 21.86 5.60 2.38
C ILE A 60 23.16 5.65 3.20
N LYS A 61 24.30 6.01 2.58
CA LYS A 61 25.59 6.14 3.28
C LYS A 61 25.66 7.37 4.20
N ILE A 62 24.82 8.37 3.97
CA ILE A 62 24.68 9.52 4.85
C ILE A 62 23.79 9.14 6.03
N ILE A 63 22.63 8.54 5.75
CA ILE A 63 21.63 8.16 6.78
C ILE A 63 22.15 7.04 7.70
N TYR A 64 22.81 6.04 7.14
CA TYR A 64 23.36 4.89 7.85
C TYR A 64 24.86 4.72 7.53
N PRO A 65 25.74 5.50 8.16
CA PRO A 65 27.18 5.40 7.92
C PRO A 65 27.70 4.02 8.36
N ALA A 66 28.39 3.32 7.45
CA ALA A 66 28.88 1.96 7.67
C ALA A 66 30.06 1.89 8.68
N SER A 67 30.76 3.00 8.88
CA SER A 67 31.89 3.10 9.81
C SER A 67 31.54 4.07 10.94
N SER A 68 31.72 3.61 12.17
CA SER A 68 31.58 4.44 13.37
C SER A 68 32.56 5.62 13.43
N LYS A 69 33.56 5.66 12.54
CA LYS A 69 34.59 6.71 12.50
C LYS A 69 34.18 7.96 11.71
N VAL A 70 33.05 7.93 10.99
CA VAL A 70 32.57 9.07 10.19
C VAL A 70 31.32 9.64 10.84
N PHE A 71 31.50 10.69 11.64
CA PHE A 71 30.42 11.39 12.34
C PHE A 71 29.91 12.56 11.49
N PHE A 72 29.12 12.27 10.46
CA PHE A 72 28.29 13.31 9.83
C PHE A 72 26.85 13.11 10.25
N THR A 73 26.28 14.12 10.92
CA THR A 73 24.85 14.14 11.20
C THR A 73 24.10 14.46 9.91
N PRO A 74 23.15 13.61 9.46
CA PRO A 74 22.30 13.94 8.33
C PRO A 74 21.53 15.22 8.58
N SER A 75 21.40 16.05 7.55
CA SER A 75 20.54 17.22 7.56
C SER A 75 19.08 16.79 7.56
N PRO A 76 18.18 17.65 8.06
CA PRO A 76 16.74 17.43 7.97
C PRO A 76 16.24 17.15 6.56
N ASP A 77 16.78 17.82 5.53
CA ASP A 77 16.37 17.60 4.14
C ASP A 77 16.83 16.25 3.58
N GLU A 78 18.01 15.76 3.99
CA GLU A 78 18.46 14.39 3.68
C GLU A 78 17.51 13.36 4.32
N TYR A 79 17.11 13.54 5.58
CA TYR A 79 16.12 12.67 6.23
C TYR A 79 14.76 12.71 5.52
N LEU A 80 14.25 13.89 5.18
CA LEU A 80 12.97 14.07 4.48
C LEU A 80 12.97 13.42 3.09
N SER A 81 14.03 13.62 2.32
CA SER A 81 14.19 13.05 0.98
C SER A 81 14.31 11.53 1.02
N TYR A 82 15.08 10.99 1.97
CA TYR A 82 15.20 9.55 2.21
C TYR A 82 13.86 8.92 2.61
N ALA A 83 13.18 9.49 3.62
CA ALA A 83 11.88 9.01 4.08
C ALA A 83 10.81 9.07 2.99
N SER A 84 10.80 10.12 2.18
CA SER A 84 9.88 10.25 1.03
C SER A 84 10.09 9.13 0.01
N SER A 85 11.33 8.74 -0.21
CA SER A 85 11.70 7.66 -1.14
C SER A 85 11.35 6.29 -0.56
N LEU A 86 11.60 6.06 0.73
CA LEU A 86 11.15 4.87 1.46
C LEU A 86 9.63 4.71 1.39
N ARG A 87 8.87 5.80 1.60
CA ARG A 87 7.40 5.81 1.48
C ARG A 87 6.96 5.40 0.07
N ALA A 88 7.60 5.93 -0.97
CA ALA A 88 7.27 5.61 -2.37
C ALA A 88 7.48 4.11 -2.68
N LEU A 89 8.46 3.47 -2.03
CA LEU A 89 8.71 2.03 -2.11
C LEU A 89 7.92 1.19 -1.09
N GLY A 90 7.10 1.82 -0.26
CA GLY A 90 6.25 1.18 0.76
C GLY A 90 6.97 0.75 2.05
N PHE A 91 8.18 1.24 2.32
CA PHE A 91 8.87 1.07 3.61
C PHE A 91 8.30 2.03 4.67
N LEU A 92 7.01 1.91 4.97
CA LEU A 92 6.28 2.90 5.78
C LEU A 92 6.77 2.99 7.23
N LYS A 93 7.19 1.85 7.81
CA LYS A 93 7.71 1.80 9.19
C LYS A 93 9.05 2.52 9.29
N GLU A 94 10.02 2.13 8.46
CA GLU A 94 11.34 2.76 8.43
C GLU A 94 11.24 4.25 8.07
N ALA A 95 10.39 4.63 7.09
CA ALA A 95 10.17 6.03 6.76
C ALA A 95 9.68 6.85 7.98
N ARG A 96 8.85 6.25 8.86
CA ARG A 96 8.39 6.91 10.08
C ARG A 96 9.53 7.08 11.08
N GLU A 97 10.30 6.01 11.33
CA GLU A 97 11.48 6.01 12.21
C GLU A 97 12.51 7.06 11.76
N VAL A 98 12.77 7.16 10.45
CA VAL A 98 13.65 8.19 9.87
C VAL A 98 13.15 9.60 10.18
N LEU A 99 11.84 9.86 10.01
CA LEU A 99 11.25 11.18 10.27
C LEU A 99 11.20 11.56 11.76
N GLU A 100 11.46 10.64 12.70
CA GLU A 100 11.58 10.97 14.13
C GLU A 100 12.83 11.82 14.42
N ASN A 101 13.84 11.77 13.53
CA ASN A 101 15.07 12.55 13.64
C ASN A 101 14.94 14.00 13.14
N VAL A 102 13.75 14.42 12.69
CA VAL A 102 13.52 15.77 12.16
C VAL A 102 12.60 16.54 13.10
N ALA A 103 13.13 17.63 13.65
CA ALA A 103 12.40 18.53 14.54
C ALA A 103 11.38 19.37 13.75
N GLU A 104 10.11 19.28 14.14
CA GLU A 104 8.99 19.92 13.43
C GLU A 104 8.96 21.45 13.56
N ASN A 105 9.55 22.00 14.61
CA ASN A 105 9.61 23.43 14.87
C ASN A 105 10.60 24.15 13.93
N THR A 106 11.71 23.48 13.58
CA THR A 106 12.71 24.03 12.66
C THR A 106 12.44 23.61 11.22
N HIS A 107 11.88 22.41 10.99
CA HIS A 107 11.63 21.87 9.64
C HIS A 107 10.18 21.38 9.49
N PRO A 108 9.21 22.29 9.29
CA PRO A 108 7.78 21.95 9.22
C PRO A 108 7.40 20.91 8.16
N ALA A 109 8.20 20.77 7.09
CA ALA A 109 7.96 19.79 6.02
C ALA A 109 7.84 18.34 6.53
N VAL A 110 8.42 18.02 7.70
CA VAL A 110 8.24 16.71 8.36
C VAL A 110 6.77 16.41 8.68
N LEU A 111 5.96 17.44 9.01
CA LEU A 111 4.55 17.28 9.30
C LEU A 111 3.77 16.83 8.06
N LEU A 112 4.08 17.42 6.90
CA LEU A 112 3.49 17.02 5.63
C LEU A 112 3.90 15.58 5.28
N GLN A 113 5.18 15.21 5.41
CA GLN A 113 5.62 13.84 5.12
C GLN A 113 4.98 12.79 6.03
N ARG A 114 4.85 13.09 7.34
CA ARG A 114 4.12 12.23 8.29
C ARG A 114 2.65 12.08 7.91
N ALA A 115 1.99 13.16 7.45
CA ALA A 115 0.62 13.08 6.94
C ALA A 115 0.52 12.18 5.68
N LEU A 116 1.45 12.31 4.73
CA LEU A 116 1.48 11.48 3.52
C LEU A 116 1.76 9.99 3.79
N LEU A 117 2.49 9.67 4.87
CA LEU A 117 2.61 8.29 5.36
C LEU A 117 1.25 7.75 5.80
N LEU A 118 0.48 8.53 6.57
CA LEU A 118 -0.86 8.15 7.00
C LEU A 118 -1.82 7.97 5.81
N PHE A 119 -1.71 8.79 4.77
CA PHE A 119 -2.48 8.60 3.53
C PHE A 119 -2.15 7.26 2.86
N SER A 120 -0.87 6.86 2.86
CA SER A 120 -0.42 5.57 2.30
C SER A 120 -1.01 4.36 3.06
N GLU A 121 -1.46 4.58 4.30
CA GLU A 121 -2.13 3.64 5.19
C GLU A 121 -3.65 3.88 5.29
N TRP A 122 -4.21 4.80 4.50
CA TRP A 122 -5.63 5.19 4.51
C TRP A 122 -6.15 5.76 5.84
N LYS A 123 -5.24 6.38 6.62
CA LYS A 123 -5.49 7.00 7.93
C LYS A 123 -5.74 8.50 7.82
N TYR A 124 -6.73 8.89 7.01
CA TYR A 124 -7.03 10.30 6.72
C TYR A 124 -7.38 11.12 7.96
N ILE A 125 -8.16 10.57 8.90
CA ILE A 125 -8.54 11.28 10.13
C ILE A 125 -7.31 11.67 10.96
N GLU A 126 -6.38 10.73 11.14
CA GLU A 126 -5.14 10.93 11.91
C GLU A 126 -4.25 12.01 11.28
N SER A 127 -4.31 12.17 9.96
CA SER A 127 -3.51 13.14 9.21
C SER A 127 -3.96 14.60 9.38
N ILE A 128 -5.24 14.84 9.69
CA ILE A 128 -5.83 16.20 9.77
C ILE A 128 -5.07 17.08 10.75
N ARG A 129 -4.72 16.52 11.93
CA ARG A 129 -3.97 17.26 12.96
C ARG A 129 -2.60 17.70 12.46
N LEU A 130 -1.89 16.83 11.73
CA LEU A 130 -0.56 17.13 11.19
C LEU A 130 -0.63 18.19 10.11
N LEU A 131 -1.59 18.08 9.18
CA LEU A 131 -1.78 19.04 8.09
C LEU A 131 -2.14 20.43 8.61
N LYS A 132 -3.04 20.53 9.60
CA LYS A 132 -3.37 21.81 10.24
C LYS A 132 -2.16 22.48 10.90
N ARG A 133 -1.28 21.70 11.52
CA ARG A 133 -0.06 22.22 12.13
C ARG A 133 0.91 22.70 11.06
N PHE A 134 1.11 21.91 10.00
CA PHE A 134 1.94 22.28 8.86
C PHE A 134 1.50 23.61 8.23
N ILE A 135 0.21 23.78 7.92
CA ILE A 135 -0.36 24.99 7.32
C ILE A 135 -0.17 26.25 8.19
N LYS A 136 -0.07 26.07 9.52
CA LYS A 136 0.13 27.16 10.50
C LYS A 136 1.60 27.49 10.76
N SER A 137 2.54 26.71 10.21
CA SER A 137 3.95 26.93 10.44
C SER A 137 4.44 28.21 9.76
N LYS A 138 5.37 28.92 10.41
CA LYS A 138 5.91 30.19 9.88
C LYS A 138 6.96 30.00 8.78
N ASN A 139 7.63 28.85 8.76
CA ASN A 139 8.76 28.57 7.86
C ASN A 139 8.33 27.69 6.66
N ILE A 140 7.23 28.06 6.01
CA ILE A 140 6.78 27.41 4.77
C ILE A 140 6.39 28.49 3.75
N SER A 141 6.58 28.20 2.46
CA SER A 141 6.13 29.10 1.40
C SER A 141 4.61 29.05 1.22
N ASP A 142 4.04 30.07 0.58
CA ASP A 142 2.61 30.09 0.24
C ASP A 142 2.20 28.89 -0.62
N TYR A 143 3.06 28.50 -1.57
CA TYR A 143 2.83 27.29 -2.38
C TYR A 143 2.79 26.03 -1.52
N GLN A 144 3.72 25.87 -0.57
CA GLN A 144 3.72 24.75 0.37
C GLN A 144 2.47 24.74 1.26
N LYS A 145 2.01 25.92 1.68
CA LYS A 145 0.77 26.06 2.44
C LYS A 145 -0.43 25.58 1.64
N VAL A 146 -0.55 25.97 0.37
CA VAL A 146 -1.61 25.49 -0.54
C VAL A 146 -1.51 23.97 -0.72
N ILE A 147 -0.32 23.38 -0.87
CA ILE A 147 -0.16 21.92 -0.90
C ILE A 147 -0.74 21.28 0.37
N GLY A 148 -0.43 21.84 1.54
CA GLY A 148 -0.97 21.38 2.81
C GLY A 148 -2.49 21.44 2.87
N GLU A 149 -3.07 22.56 2.41
CA GLU A 149 -4.51 22.80 2.34
C GLU A 149 -5.22 21.83 1.38
N VAL A 150 -4.66 21.55 0.18
CA VAL A 150 -5.22 20.57 -0.78
C VAL A 150 -5.24 19.16 -0.18
N ASN A 151 -4.17 18.76 0.51
CA ASN A 151 -4.15 17.48 1.20
C ASN A 151 -5.17 17.47 2.36
N LEU A 152 -5.35 18.58 3.07
CA LEU A 152 -6.36 18.71 4.12
C LEU A 152 -7.79 18.58 3.56
N LEU A 153 -8.06 19.15 2.39
CA LEU A 153 -9.32 18.97 1.67
C LEU A 153 -9.58 17.49 1.38
N SER A 154 -8.59 16.78 0.83
CA SER A 154 -8.67 15.33 0.57
C SER A 154 -8.95 14.53 1.85
N ALA A 155 -8.29 14.87 2.96
CA ALA A 155 -8.53 14.23 4.25
C ALA A 155 -9.94 14.50 4.78
N TYR A 156 -10.47 15.72 4.63
CA TYR A 156 -11.85 16.04 5.04
C TYR A 156 -12.89 15.29 4.22
N ILE A 157 -12.74 15.21 2.90
CA ILE A 157 -13.66 14.43 2.03
C ILE A 157 -13.62 12.95 2.41
N SER A 158 -12.42 12.39 2.56
CA SER A 158 -12.26 10.97 2.89
C SER A 158 -12.72 10.59 4.29
N SER A 159 -12.87 11.57 5.18
CA SER A 159 -13.39 11.41 6.54
C SER A 159 -14.81 11.97 6.72
N GLU A 160 -15.50 12.26 5.61
CA GLU A 160 -16.90 12.71 5.59
C GLU A 160 -17.14 14.02 6.36
N ASN A 161 -16.09 14.84 6.52
CA ASN A 161 -16.19 16.18 7.10
C ASN A 161 -16.59 17.20 6.02
N TYR A 162 -17.75 16.97 5.42
CA TYR A 162 -18.22 17.64 4.21
C TYR A 162 -18.37 19.16 4.38
N GLN A 163 -18.80 19.63 5.56
CA GLN A 163 -18.92 21.07 5.84
C GLN A 163 -17.55 21.77 5.73
N LYS A 164 -16.51 21.22 6.37
CA LYS A 164 -15.16 21.81 6.31
C LYS A 164 -14.52 21.62 4.94
N ALA A 165 -14.83 20.52 4.26
CA ALA A 165 -14.36 20.27 2.91
C ALA A 165 -14.86 21.33 1.93
N LEU A 166 -16.15 21.64 1.91
CA LEU A 166 -16.72 22.59 0.96
C LEU A 166 -16.13 23.99 1.15
N THR A 167 -16.15 24.52 2.39
CA THR A 167 -15.59 25.85 2.69
C THR A 167 -14.12 25.97 2.29
N LEU A 168 -13.30 24.95 2.60
CA LEU A 168 -11.88 24.96 2.23
C LEU A 168 -11.68 24.83 0.71
N GLY A 169 -12.47 23.99 0.05
CA GLY A 169 -12.34 23.74 -1.38
C GLY A 169 -12.73 24.94 -2.25
N GLU A 170 -13.76 25.70 -1.87
CA GLU A 170 -14.13 26.94 -2.57
C GLU A 170 -13.02 28.00 -2.49
N ASP A 171 -12.43 28.19 -1.30
CA ASP A 171 -11.29 29.08 -1.11
C ASP A 171 -10.06 28.63 -1.92
N LEU A 172 -9.77 27.33 -1.90
CA LEU A 172 -8.66 26.75 -2.66
C LEU A 172 -8.83 26.89 -4.18
N LEU A 173 -10.05 26.74 -4.71
CA LEU A 173 -10.30 26.90 -6.14
C LEU A 173 -9.98 28.32 -6.61
N ARG A 174 -10.35 29.34 -5.82
CA ARG A 174 -9.97 30.73 -6.08
C ARG A 174 -8.44 30.92 -5.99
N LYS A 175 -7.83 30.55 -4.86
CA LYS A 175 -6.38 30.71 -4.62
C LYS A 175 -5.52 30.03 -5.69
N THR A 176 -5.82 28.77 -6.02
CA THR A 176 -5.04 28.00 -7.00
C THR A 176 -5.18 28.53 -8.41
N LYS A 177 -6.34 29.11 -8.76
CA LYS A 177 -6.56 29.77 -10.04
C LYS A 177 -5.81 31.09 -10.14
N GLU A 178 -5.94 31.97 -9.13
CA GLU A 178 -5.27 33.28 -9.08
C GLU A 178 -3.74 33.15 -9.16
N ASN A 179 -3.18 32.13 -8.51
CA ASN A 179 -1.73 31.89 -8.51
C ASN A 179 -1.25 30.99 -9.67
N SER A 180 -2.12 30.64 -10.62
CA SER A 180 -1.79 29.76 -11.76
C SER A 180 -1.21 28.39 -11.34
N TYR A 181 -1.63 27.84 -10.20
CA TYR A 181 -1.24 26.51 -9.72
C TYR A 181 -2.08 25.41 -10.38
N TYR A 182 -2.01 25.29 -11.71
CA TYR A 182 -2.92 24.47 -12.52
C TYR A 182 -3.10 23.02 -12.04
N LEU A 183 -2.02 22.33 -11.68
CA LEU A 183 -2.12 20.96 -11.16
C LEU A 183 -2.92 20.89 -9.85
N LEU A 184 -2.67 21.82 -8.92
CA LEU A 184 -3.39 21.90 -7.66
C LEU A 184 -4.84 22.33 -7.89
N HIS A 185 -5.09 23.23 -8.85
CA HIS A 185 -6.44 23.65 -9.24
C HIS A 185 -7.26 22.46 -9.78
N GLY A 186 -6.70 21.70 -10.72
CA GLY A 186 -7.31 20.48 -11.25
C GLY A 186 -7.62 19.46 -10.16
N ASN A 187 -6.69 19.25 -9.21
CA ASN A 187 -6.90 18.39 -8.06
C ASN A 187 -8.03 18.90 -7.14
N CYS A 188 -8.15 20.21 -6.93
CA CYS A 188 -9.25 20.78 -6.14
C CYS A 188 -10.60 20.56 -6.82
N LEU A 189 -10.68 20.76 -8.14
CA LEU A 189 -11.90 20.52 -8.93
C LEU A 189 -12.34 19.04 -8.81
N GLU A 190 -11.38 18.12 -8.94
CA GLU A 190 -11.62 16.68 -8.77
C GLU A 190 -12.12 16.36 -7.35
N LEU A 191 -11.47 16.89 -6.31
CA LEU A 191 -11.85 16.64 -4.92
C LEU A 191 -13.25 17.21 -4.60
N ILE A 192 -13.55 18.43 -5.04
CA ILE A 192 -14.88 19.04 -4.88
C ILE A 192 -15.95 18.24 -5.63
N SER A 193 -15.62 17.65 -6.78
CA SER A 193 -16.57 16.77 -7.45
C SER A 193 -16.92 15.53 -6.60
N GLN A 194 -15.95 14.96 -5.87
CA GLN A 194 -16.21 13.85 -4.95
C GLN A 194 -17.18 14.27 -3.83
N TYR A 195 -17.00 15.47 -3.26
CA TYR A 195 -17.95 16.03 -2.30
C TYR A 195 -19.38 16.04 -2.87
N TYR A 196 -19.55 16.55 -4.10
CA TYR A 196 -20.85 16.61 -4.75
C TYR A 196 -21.42 15.23 -5.10
N ILE A 197 -20.58 14.26 -5.47
CA ILE A 197 -20.99 12.85 -5.66
C ILE A 197 -21.54 12.29 -4.35
N PHE A 198 -20.80 12.42 -3.24
CA PHE A 198 -21.18 11.83 -1.97
C PHE A 198 -22.38 12.52 -1.31
N THR A 199 -22.61 13.79 -1.64
CA THR A 199 -23.80 14.57 -1.24
C THR A 199 -24.93 14.53 -2.28
N GLN A 200 -24.82 13.68 -3.31
CA GLN A 200 -25.85 13.41 -4.33
C GLN A 200 -26.24 14.63 -5.20
N GLN A 201 -25.36 15.63 -5.31
CA GLN A 201 -25.51 16.78 -6.21
C GLN A 201 -24.83 16.51 -7.56
N TYR A 202 -25.35 15.53 -8.30
CA TYR A 202 -24.69 14.96 -9.49
C TYR A 202 -24.45 15.95 -10.63
N SER A 203 -25.35 16.90 -10.84
CA SER A 203 -25.19 17.95 -11.87
C SER A 203 -23.93 18.80 -11.61
N LYS A 204 -23.74 19.26 -10.37
CA LYS A 204 -22.53 19.99 -9.97
C LYS A 204 -21.29 19.10 -10.07
N ALA A 205 -21.37 17.84 -9.63
CA ALA A 205 -20.24 16.91 -9.77
C ALA A 205 -19.77 16.80 -11.23
N LYS A 206 -20.71 16.68 -12.18
CA LYS A 206 -20.43 16.64 -13.63
C LYS A 206 -19.70 17.89 -14.11
N GLU A 207 -20.19 19.07 -13.72
CA GLU A 207 -19.58 20.36 -14.06
C GLU A 207 -18.11 20.44 -13.57
N TYR A 208 -17.87 20.10 -12.31
CA TYR A 208 -16.54 20.12 -11.71
C TYR A 208 -15.59 19.09 -12.35
N LEU A 209 -16.08 17.89 -12.69
CA LEU A 209 -15.28 16.87 -13.38
C LEU A 209 -14.89 17.30 -14.79
N ASN A 210 -15.79 17.94 -15.54
CA ASN A 210 -15.48 18.44 -16.87
C ASN A 210 -14.40 19.53 -16.83
N LYS A 211 -14.47 20.44 -15.85
CA LYS A 211 -13.43 21.44 -15.61
C LYS A 211 -12.11 20.78 -15.20
N ALA A 212 -12.15 19.79 -14.29
CA ALA A 212 -10.97 19.07 -13.85
C ALA A 212 -10.29 18.33 -15.01
N GLU A 213 -11.07 17.70 -15.89
CA GLU A 213 -10.56 17.02 -17.09
C GLU A 213 -9.83 18.00 -18.00
N PHE A 214 -10.46 19.14 -18.30
CA PHE A 214 -9.89 20.16 -19.18
C PHE A 214 -8.52 20.64 -18.66
N VAL A 215 -8.40 20.84 -17.35
CA VAL A 215 -7.15 21.29 -16.71
C VAL A 215 -6.10 20.16 -16.65
N LEU A 216 -6.52 18.91 -16.40
CA LEU A 216 -5.61 17.80 -16.09
C LEU A 216 -5.24 16.92 -17.28
N LYS A 217 -5.90 17.05 -18.44
CA LYS A 217 -5.67 16.18 -19.62
C LYS A 217 -4.20 16.17 -20.10
N ASP A 218 -3.51 17.30 -19.96
CA ASP A 218 -2.12 17.47 -20.41
C ASP A 218 -1.10 17.08 -19.33
N PHE A 219 -1.56 16.86 -18.09
CA PHE A 219 -0.69 16.44 -17.00
C PHE A 219 -0.44 14.94 -17.04
N THR A 220 0.83 14.56 -17.10
CA THR A 220 1.21 13.16 -16.94
C THR A 220 1.02 12.73 -15.48
N GLY A 221 0.29 11.64 -15.22
CA GLY A 221 0.17 11.10 -13.86
C GLY A 221 -1.17 10.46 -13.55
N ILE A 222 -1.39 10.20 -12.26
CA ILE A 222 -2.60 9.52 -11.75
C ILE A 222 -3.82 10.45 -11.68
N TYR A 223 -3.61 11.77 -11.57
CA TYR A 223 -4.67 12.76 -11.33
C TYR A 223 -5.74 12.77 -12.44
N TYR A 224 -5.32 12.76 -13.70
CA TYR A 224 -6.24 12.64 -14.84
C TYR A 224 -7.11 11.38 -14.77
N TYR A 225 -6.53 10.25 -14.35
CA TYR A 225 -7.27 9.00 -14.23
C TYR A 225 -8.21 8.97 -13.03
N TYR A 226 -7.96 9.76 -11.98
CA TYR A 226 -8.95 9.97 -10.91
C TYR A 226 -10.18 10.74 -11.42
N VAL A 227 -10.00 11.75 -12.28
CA VAL A 227 -11.12 12.43 -12.95
C VAL A 227 -11.92 11.42 -13.78
N LYS A 228 -11.25 10.65 -14.65
CA LYS A 228 -11.92 9.62 -15.47
C LYS A 228 -12.66 8.57 -14.64
N LYS A 229 -12.08 8.15 -13.51
CA LYS A 229 -12.74 7.24 -12.58
C LYS A 229 -14.06 7.81 -12.10
N TRP A 230 -14.07 9.05 -11.62
CA TRP A 230 -15.27 9.66 -11.07
C TRP A 230 -16.32 10.00 -12.12
N GLN A 231 -15.93 10.30 -13.35
CA GLN A 231 -16.88 10.42 -14.47
C GLN A 231 -17.64 9.10 -14.70
N ILE A 232 -16.92 7.96 -14.72
CA ILE A 232 -17.55 6.64 -14.86
C ILE A 232 -18.42 6.30 -13.65
N VAL A 233 -17.96 6.60 -12.44
CA VAL A 233 -18.77 6.42 -11.23
C VAL A 233 -20.04 7.27 -11.28
N LEU A 234 -19.96 8.51 -11.77
CA LEU A 234 -21.12 9.38 -11.92
C LEU A 234 -22.15 8.78 -12.90
N MET A 235 -21.70 8.28 -14.06
CA MET A 235 -22.56 7.59 -15.03
C MET A 235 -23.26 6.36 -14.42
N LEU A 236 -22.54 5.61 -13.57
CA LEU A 236 -23.11 4.46 -12.84
C LEU A 236 -24.13 4.90 -11.78
N LEU A 237 -23.91 6.01 -11.09
CA LEU A 237 -24.81 6.49 -10.04
C LEU A 237 -26.07 7.16 -10.61
N THR A 238 -25.98 7.81 -11.77
CA THR A 238 -27.13 8.47 -12.42
C THR A 238 -27.87 7.59 -13.41
N ASN A 239 -27.33 6.40 -13.73
CA ASN A 239 -27.77 5.55 -14.85
C ASN A 239 -27.71 6.22 -16.23
N GLU A 240 -26.97 7.33 -16.37
CA GLU A 240 -26.72 8.00 -17.66
C GLU A 240 -25.53 7.34 -18.39
N LYS A 241 -25.74 6.14 -18.93
CA LYS A 241 -24.70 5.38 -19.64
C LYS A 241 -24.77 5.64 -21.15
N PRO A 242 -23.72 6.22 -21.79
CA PRO A 242 -23.67 6.30 -23.24
C PRO A 242 -23.53 4.91 -23.89
N SER A 243 -23.76 4.80 -25.20
CA SER A 243 -23.69 3.53 -25.94
C SER A 243 -22.30 2.87 -25.88
N ASP A 244 -21.23 3.65 -25.69
CA ASP A 244 -19.86 3.18 -25.58
C ASP A 244 -19.37 3.03 -24.12
N PHE A 245 -20.27 3.14 -23.12
CA PHE A 245 -19.93 3.09 -21.69
C PHE A 245 -19.05 1.89 -21.32
N GLU A 246 -19.39 0.69 -21.78
CA GLU A 246 -18.64 -0.53 -21.46
C GLU A 246 -17.20 -0.49 -22.01
N SER A 247 -17.02 0.09 -23.20
CA SER A 247 -15.69 0.30 -23.79
C SER A 247 -14.87 1.26 -22.93
N GLN A 248 -15.45 2.39 -22.52
CA GLN A 248 -14.79 3.36 -21.64
C GLN A 248 -14.41 2.76 -20.28
N PHE A 249 -15.33 2.01 -19.67
CA PHE A 249 -15.13 1.30 -18.41
C PHE A 249 -13.97 0.31 -18.49
N LEU A 250 -13.98 -0.57 -19.49
CA LEU A 250 -12.93 -1.58 -19.68
C LEU A 250 -11.58 -0.94 -20.02
N SER A 251 -11.58 0.10 -20.86
CA SER A 251 -10.38 0.86 -21.21
C SER A 251 -9.72 1.46 -19.97
N LEU A 252 -10.45 2.23 -19.16
CA LEU A 252 -9.92 2.83 -17.95
C LEU A 252 -9.44 1.77 -16.94
N LYS A 253 -10.23 0.70 -16.74
CA LYS A 253 -9.88 -0.39 -15.84
C LYS A 253 -8.58 -1.09 -16.27
N ASN A 254 -8.38 -1.31 -17.56
CA ASN A 254 -7.16 -1.91 -18.10
C ASN A 254 -5.95 -0.99 -17.94
N ILE A 255 -6.09 0.31 -18.22
CA ILE A 255 -5.04 1.31 -17.99
C ILE A 255 -4.65 1.33 -16.50
N ALA A 256 -5.64 1.39 -15.60
CA ALA A 256 -5.43 1.40 -14.16
C ALA A 256 -4.73 0.11 -13.67
N LYS A 257 -5.12 -1.07 -14.18
CA LYS A 257 -4.42 -2.33 -13.90
C LYS A 257 -2.96 -2.32 -14.37
N ASN A 258 -2.70 -1.80 -15.57
CA ASN A 258 -1.36 -1.75 -16.15
C ASN A 258 -0.44 -0.78 -15.41
N LYS A 259 -0.97 0.38 -14.99
CA LYS A 259 -0.26 1.39 -14.19
C LYS A 259 -0.29 1.12 -12.68
N ASN A 260 -0.88 0.00 -12.25
CA ASN A 260 -1.01 -0.39 -10.84
C ASN A 260 -1.79 0.63 -9.96
N PHE A 261 -2.76 1.32 -10.54
CA PHE A 261 -3.69 2.21 -9.83
C PHE A 261 -4.82 1.41 -9.18
N SER A 262 -4.45 0.60 -8.19
CA SER A 262 -5.34 -0.34 -7.52
C SER A 262 -6.63 0.27 -6.96
N GLU A 263 -6.58 1.52 -6.51
CA GLU A 263 -7.74 2.25 -5.97
C GLU A 263 -8.78 2.56 -7.04
N ILE A 264 -8.34 2.95 -8.25
CA ILE A 264 -9.23 3.18 -9.39
C ILE A 264 -9.95 1.88 -9.75
N VAL A 265 -9.21 0.77 -9.89
CA VAL A 265 -9.80 -0.53 -10.22
C VAL A 265 -10.82 -0.96 -9.14
N ARG A 266 -10.49 -0.73 -7.86
CA ARG A 266 -11.35 -1.09 -6.73
C ARG A 266 -12.65 -0.29 -6.72
N ASP A 267 -12.57 1.03 -6.86
CA ASP A 267 -13.75 1.91 -6.90
C ASP A 267 -14.63 1.58 -8.12
N LEU A 268 -14.03 1.37 -9.31
CA LEU A 268 -14.78 0.99 -10.52
C LEU A 268 -15.53 -0.33 -10.33
N ASP A 269 -14.86 -1.35 -9.78
CA ASP A 269 -15.50 -2.64 -9.52
C ASP A 269 -16.62 -2.52 -8.48
N PHE A 270 -16.44 -1.70 -7.45
CA PHE A 270 -17.43 -1.46 -6.40
C PHE A 270 -18.67 -0.77 -6.94
N PHE A 271 -18.53 0.35 -7.63
CA PHE A 271 -19.67 1.10 -8.14
C PHE A 271 -20.39 0.34 -9.27
N LYS A 272 -19.67 -0.44 -10.08
CA LYS A 272 -20.32 -1.31 -11.07
C LYS A 272 -21.14 -2.40 -10.40
N ALA A 273 -20.58 -3.11 -9.42
CA ALA A 273 -21.31 -4.13 -8.67
C ALA A 273 -22.50 -3.56 -7.88
N LEU A 274 -22.37 -2.34 -7.34
CA LEU A 274 -23.46 -1.62 -6.68
C LEU A 274 -24.60 -1.30 -7.65
N ASN A 275 -24.27 -0.75 -8.82
CA ASN A 275 -25.25 -0.41 -9.86
C ASN A 275 -25.99 -1.65 -10.40
N GLU A 276 -25.26 -2.75 -10.63
CA GLU A 276 -25.81 -4.03 -11.12
C GLU A 276 -26.49 -4.86 -10.02
N GLN A 277 -26.48 -4.40 -8.76
CA GLN A 277 -26.95 -5.16 -7.60
C GLN A 277 -26.29 -6.55 -7.47
N ASN A 278 -25.04 -6.68 -7.93
CA ASN A 278 -24.30 -7.93 -7.91
C ASN A 278 -23.68 -8.20 -6.52
N GLU A 279 -24.46 -8.85 -5.66
CA GLU A 279 -24.07 -9.10 -4.26
C GLU A 279 -22.81 -9.97 -4.14
N THR A 280 -22.67 -10.98 -4.99
CA THR A 280 -21.47 -11.84 -5.01
C THR A 280 -20.21 -11.02 -5.30
N GLN A 281 -20.27 -10.11 -6.27
CA GLN A 281 -19.14 -9.25 -6.60
C GLN A 281 -18.84 -8.25 -5.48
N LEU A 282 -19.87 -7.63 -4.87
CA LEU A 282 -19.70 -6.75 -3.72
C LEU A 282 -18.99 -7.47 -2.56
N ILE A 283 -19.43 -8.69 -2.21
CA ILE A 283 -18.81 -9.51 -1.17
C ILE A 283 -17.33 -9.74 -1.50
N ASN A 284 -17.00 -10.12 -2.73
CA ASN A 284 -15.62 -10.37 -3.15
C ASN A 284 -14.75 -9.11 -3.05
N ILE A 285 -15.28 -7.94 -3.43
CA ILE A 285 -14.56 -6.66 -3.35
C ILE A 285 -14.25 -6.30 -1.90
N LEU A 286 -15.27 -6.39 -1.02
CA LEU A 286 -15.13 -6.05 0.39
C LEU A 286 -14.19 -7.01 1.11
N ALA A 287 -14.35 -8.31 0.86
CA ALA A 287 -13.48 -9.34 1.40
C ALA A 287 -12.02 -9.15 0.95
N GLY A 288 -11.82 -8.74 -0.31
CA GLY A 288 -10.51 -8.47 -0.90
C GLY A 288 -9.85 -7.15 -0.50
N THR A 289 -10.52 -6.32 0.32
CA THR A 289 -10.05 -4.98 0.67
C THR A 289 -9.79 -4.86 2.19
N PRO A 290 -8.53 -4.92 2.66
CA PRO A 290 -8.19 -4.95 4.08
C PRO A 290 -8.08 -3.53 4.69
N ILE A 291 -8.85 -2.58 4.17
CA ILE A 291 -8.74 -1.15 4.51
C ILE A 291 -9.98 -0.74 5.32
N PRO A 292 -9.86 -0.52 6.64
CA PRO A 292 -11.02 -0.26 7.49
C PRO A 292 -11.85 0.96 7.06
N SER A 293 -11.20 2.07 6.69
CA SER A 293 -11.88 3.28 6.24
C SER A 293 -12.65 3.09 4.93
N TYR A 294 -12.09 2.32 4.00
CA TYR A 294 -12.79 1.93 2.78
C TYR A 294 -14.02 1.07 3.08
N LEU A 295 -13.88 0.05 3.94
CA LEU A 295 -14.99 -0.83 4.32
C LEU A 295 -16.12 -0.05 5.02
N HIS A 296 -15.77 0.90 5.89
CA HIS A 296 -16.73 1.78 6.53
C HIS A 296 -17.51 2.62 5.50
N ARG A 297 -16.80 3.31 4.60
CA ARG A 297 -17.42 4.09 3.51
C ARG A 297 -18.32 3.22 2.63
N ALA A 298 -17.87 2.02 2.28
CA ALA A 298 -18.66 1.10 1.47
C ALA A 298 -19.96 0.68 2.18
N GLN A 299 -19.93 0.43 3.49
CA GLN A 299 -21.13 0.12 4.28
C GLN A 299 -22.13 1.29 4.31
N ILE A 300 -21.64 2.53 4.42
CA ILE A 300 -22.49 3.74 4.35
C ILE A 300 -23.18 3.82 2.99
N LEU A 301 -22.41 3.67 1.90
CA LEU A 301 -22.95 3.72 0.53
C LEU A 301 -23.98 2.61 0.27
N LEU A 302 -23.77 1.42 0.84
CA LEU A 302 -24.69 0.29 0.71
C LEU A 302 -25.99 0.46 1.49
N LYS A 303 -26.01 1.34 2.51
CA LYS A 303 -27.12 1.51 3.46
C LYS A 303 -27.57 0.20 4.13
N ARG A 304 -26.74 -0.85 4.10
CA ARG A 304 -26.96 -2.16 4.71
C ARG A 304 -25.64 -2.80 5.12
N LYS A 305 -25.70 -3.70 6.11
CA LYS A 305 -24.54 -4.51 6.50
C LYS A 305 -24.41 -5.70 5.55
N ILE A 306 -23.21 -5.90 4.99
CA ILE A 306 -22.86 -7.11 4.25
C ILE A 306 -21.99 -7.98 5.17
N SER A 307 -22.40 -9.24 5.33
CA SER A 307 -21.59 -10.24 6.02
C SER A 307 -20.42 -10.66 5.12
N ILE A 308 -19.20 -10.35 5.54
CA ILE A 308 -18.01 -10.77 4.82
C ILE A 308 -17.69 -12.21 5.23
N PRO A 309 -17.72 -13.19 4.31
CA PRO A 309 -17.44 -14.57 4.65
C PRO A 309 -15.97 -14.73 5.10
N ASN A 310 -15.75 -15.64 6.04
CA ASN A 310 -14.40 -16.04 6.48
C ASN A 310 -13.60 -16.78 5.38
N LYS A 311 -14.25 -17.08 4.25
CA LYS A 311 -13.66 -17.71 3.05
C LYS A 311 -13.84 -16.73 1.91
N ILE A 312 -12.75 -16.45 1.19
CA ILE A 312 -12.78 -15.46 0.12
C ILE A 312 -12.36 -16.14 -1.17
N LEU A 313 -13.14 -15.95 -2.22
CA LEU A 313 -12.85 -16.46 -3.54
C LEU A 313 -12.00 -15.42 -4.28
N LEU A 314 -10.79 -15.81 -4.66
CA LEU A 314 -10.08 -15.12 -5.74
C LEU A 314 -10.54 -15.76 -7.05
N ASN A 315 -10.91 -14.91 -8.01
CA ASN A 315 -11.19 -15.20 -9.42
C ASN A 315 -11.73 -16.63 -9.69
N ILE A 316 -13.05 -16.75 -9.85
CA ILE A 316 -13.85 -17.97 -9.62
C ILE A 316 -13.63 -19.05 -10.69
N SER A 317 -12.89 -20.11 -10.37
CA SER A 317 -13.04 -21.43 -11.02
C SER A 317 -13.07 -22.48 -9.93
N ILE A 318 -14.02 -23.40 -10.07
CA ILE A 318 -14.36 -24.40 -9.05
C ILE A 318 -13.29 -25.49 -8.97
N ASN A 319 -12.39 -25.59 -9.95
CA ASN A 319 -11.50 -26.75 -10.08
C ASN A 319 -10.10 -26.55 -9.50
N ASN A 320 -9.68 -25.31 -9.20
CA ASN A 320 -8.31 -25.00 -8.75
C ASN A 320 -8.29 -24.31 -7.38
N PHE A 321 -8.19 -25.11 -6.32
CA PHE A 321 -8.05 -24.61 -4.94
C PHE A 321 -6.58 -24.53 -4.52
N PHE A 322 -6.20 -23.38 -3.97
CA PHE A 322 -4.91 -23.21 -3.32
C PHE A 322 -5.08 -22.90 -1.83
N ASP A 323 -4.74 -23.88 -0.98
CA ASP A 323 -4.65 -23.70 0.46
C ASP A 323 -3.18 -23.69 0.90
N TYR A 324 -2.67 -22.52 1.27
CA TYR A 324 -1.31 -22.37 1.78
C TYR A 324 -1.17 -22.78 3.25
N ASN A 325 -2.24 -23.29 3.87
CA ASN A 325 -2.24 -23.85 5.21
C ASN A 325 -1.93 -25.36 5.21
N THR A 326 -1.47 -25.91 4.08
CA THR A 326 -1.04 -27.30 3.97
C THR A 326 0.25 -27.56 4.75
N ARG A 327 0.50 -28.84 5.09
CA ARG A 327 1.74 -29.27 5.75
C ARG A 327 2.99 -28.79 5.01
N ALA A 328 2.95 -28.76 3.67
CA ALA A 328 4.06 -28.30 2.81
C ALA A 328 4.56 -26.87 3.12
N PHE A 329 3.69 -26.00 3.65
CA PHE A 329 4.06 -24.64 4.03
C PHE A 329 4.27 -24.44 5.53
N LEU A 330 3.95 -25.43 6.37
CA LEU A 330 4.20 -25.37 7.81
C LEU A 330 5.70 -25.30 8.10
N SER A 331 6.52 -26.04 7.35
CA SER A 331 7.98 -26.02 7.44
C SER A 331 8.64 -24.84 6.71
N LYS A 332 7.86 -24.02 5.97
CA LYS A 332 8.37 -22.89 5.16
C LYS A 332 7.72 -21.55 5.59
N PRO A 333 8.02 -21.06 6.80
CA PRO A 333 7.30 -19.93 7.41
C PRO A 333 7.41 -18.62 6.60
N LEU A 334 8.54 -18.36 5.94
CA LEU A 334 8.72 -17.17 5.10
C LEU A 334 7.87 -17.22 3.83
N LEU A 335 7.80 -18.37 3.13
CA LEU A 335 6.95 -18.51 1.95
C LEU A 335 5.47 -18.38 2.32
N ARG A 336 5.07 -18.97 3.45
CA ARG A 336 3.70 -18.80 3.97
C ARG A 336 3.39 -17.34 4.28
N LYS A 337 4.32 -16.63 4.94
CA LYS A 337 4.17 -15.21 5.24
C LYS A 337 4.06 -14.37 3.98
N LEU A 338 4.85 -14.69 2.95
CA LEU A 338 4.78 -14.05 1.63
C LEU A 338 3.44 -14.28 0.94
N ILE A 339 2.91 -15.50 0.94
CA ILE A 339 1.59 -15.82 0.38
C ILE A 339 0.47 -15.08 1.13
N TRP A 340 0.48 -15.12 2.46
CA TRP A 340 -0.48 -14.38 3.29
C TRP A 340 -0.48 -12.90 2.95
N LEU A 341 0.72 -12.36 2.77
CA LEU A 341 0.93 -10.95 2.51
C LEU A 341 0.45 -10.56 1.10
N LEU A 342 0.73 -11.37 0.08
CA LEU A 342 0.24 -11.20 -1.29
C LEU A 342 -1.28 -11.39 -1.42
N SER A 343 -1.90 -12.11 -0.49
CA SER A 343 -3.36 -12.33 -0.43
C SER A 343 -4.06 -11.37 0.54
N LYS A 344 -3.35 -10.37 1.08
CA LYS A 344 -3.93 -9.44 2.05
C LYS A 344 -4.90 -8.45 1.39
N ASP A 345 -4.53 -7.93 0.22
CA ASP A 345 -5.30 -6.98 -0.61
C ASP A 345 -5.31 -7.49 -2.05
N PHE A 346 -6.49 -7.74 -2.61
CA PHE A 346 -6.62 -8.36 -3.94
C PHE A 346 -6.40 -7.37 -5.09
N TYR A 347 -6.59 -6.09 -4.79
CA TYR A 347 -6.46 -5.02 -5.76
C TYR A 347 -5.02 -4.53 -5.82
N LYS A 348 -4.44 -4.25 -4.65
CA LYS A 348 -3.13 -3.64 -4.49
C LYS A 348 -2.02 -4.68 -4.61
N SER A 349 -1.08 -4.46 -5.53
CA SER A 349 0.18 -5.20 -5.49
C SER A 349 0.93 -4.85 -4.22
N ILE A 350 1.68 -5.81 -3.67
CA ILE A 350 2.52 -5.51 -2.54
C ILE A 350 3.83 -4.88 -2.99
N SER A 351 4.15 -3.71 -2.46
CA SER A 351 5.47 -3.10 -2.69
C SER A 351 6.61 -3.93 -2.09
N VAL A 352 7.81 -3.82 -2.68
CA VAL A 352 9.00 -4.49 -2.15
C VAL A 352 9.27 -4.10 -0.71
N GLY A 353 8.96 -2.86 -0.31
CA GLY A 353 9.16 -2.43 1.06
C GLY A 353 8.19 -2.99 2.06
N GLN A 354 6.93 -3.12 1.69
CA GLN A 354 5.97 -3.84 2.50
C GLN A 354 6.35 -5.32 2.61
N ALA A 355 6.78 -5.94 1.51
CA ALA A 355 7.21 -7.34 1.49
C ALA A 355 8.40 -7.55 2.43
N PHE A 356 9.46 -6.76 2.25
CA PHE A 356 10.68 -6.84 3.04
C PHE A 356 10.43 -6.58 4.52
N SER A 357 9.74 -5.49 4.87
CA SER A 357 9.46 -5.11 6.27
C SER A 357 8.68 -6.20 7.03
N VAL A 358 7.79 -6.91 6.32
CA VAL A 358 7.04 -8.01 6.89
C VAL A 358 7.92 -9.27 6.97
N LEU A 359 8.69 -9.60 5.93
CA LEU A 359 9.48 -10.84 5.89
C LEU A 359 10.70 -10.82 6.81
N TYR A 360 11.31 -9.65 7.00
CA TYR A 360 12.57 -9.43 7.71
C TYR A 360 12.41 -8.31 8.75
N PRO A 361 11.59 -8.56 9.80
CA PRO A 361 11.29 -7.52 10.78
C PRO A 361 12.56 -7.11 11.55
N GLY A 362 12.78 -5.80 11.68
CA GLY A 362 13.91 -5.23 12.41
C GLY A 362 15.16 -4.97 11.55
N GLU A 363 15.13 -5.35 10.28
CA GLU A 363 16.20 -5.02 9.33
C GLU A 363 15.84 -3.74 8.56
N TYR A 364 16.83 -2.86 8.36
CA TYR A 364 16.70 -1.68 7.50
C TYR A 364 16.74 -2.06 6.02
N PHE A 365 16.14 -1.24 5.18
CA PHE A 365 16.20 -1.45 3.74
C PHE A 365 17.58 -1.15 3.18
N ASN A 366 18.14 -2.12 2.46
CA ASN A 366 19.31 -1.94 1.61
C ASN A 366 18.91 -2.21 0.15
N PRO A 367 19.01 -1.20 -0.75
CA PRO A 367 18.56 -1.34 -2.14
C PRO A 367 19.31 -2.42 -2.94
N GLU A 368 20.50 -2.87 -2.49
CA GLU A 368 21.30 -3.89 -3.17
C GLU A 368 20.93 -5.32 -2.75
N THR A 369 20.59 -5.53 -1.47
CA THR A 369 20.40 -6.87 -0.89
C THR A 369 18.94 -7.17 -0.55
N SER A 370 18.18 -6.20 -0.05
CA SER A 370 16.80 -6.41 0.39
C SER A 370 15.89 -6.84 -0.75
N ILE A 371 16.02 -6.20 -1.93
CA ILE A 371 15.24 -6.56 -3.13
C ILE A 371 15.55 -8.00 -3.55
N LYS A 372 16.84 -8.35 -3.66
CA LYS A 372 17.28 -9.70 -4.05
C LYS A 372 16.77 -10.78 -3.09
N ARG A 373 16.72 -10.50 -1.79
CA ARG A 373 16.19 -11.45 -0.78
C ARG A 373 14.70 -11.73 -0.99
N VAL A 374 13.90 -10.70 -1.28
CA VAL A 374 12.48 -10.89 -1.61
C VAL A 374 12.35 -11.63 -2.94
N ASP A 375 13.10 -11.23 -3.98
CA ASP A 375 13.09 -11.90 -5.30
C ASP A 375 13.48 -13.38 -5.19
N ASN A 376 14.43 -13.75 -4.33
CA ASN A 376 14.80 -15.15 -4.06
C ASN A 376 13.65 -15.95 -3.42
N LEU A 377 12.86 -15.34 -2.53
CA LEU A 377 11.68 -16.00 -1.96
C LEU A 377 10.57 -16.16 -3.01
N ILE A 378 10.39 -15.16 -3.87
CA ILE A 378 9.44 -15.19 -4.99
C ILE A 378 9.83 -16.30 -5.97
N TYR A 379 11.11 -16.42 -6.33
CA TYR A 379 11.63 -17.48 -7.18
C TYR A 379 11.30 -18.86 -6.60
N ARG A 380 11.63 -19.10 -5.32
CA ARG A 380 11.33 -20.37 -4.63
C ARG A 380 9.82 -20.68 -4.61
N LEU A 381 8.99 -19.66 -4.43
CA LEU A 381 7.53 -19.81 -4.42
C LEU A 381 6.99 -20.11 -5.83
N ASN A 382 7.49 -19.44 -6.87
CA ASN A 382 7.14 -19.73 -8.26
C ASN A 382 7.61 -21.13 -8.68
N SER A 383 8.78 -21.61 -8.24
CA SER A 383 9.21 -22.99 -8.46
C SER A 383 8.25 -24.00 -7.82
N TYR A 384 7.74 -23.68 -6.62
CA TYR A 384 6.71 -24.50 -5.99
C TYR A 384 5.40 -24.49 -6.78
N PHE A 385 4.93 -23.33 -7.24
CA PHE A 385 3.71 -23.24 -8.04
C PHE A 385 3.85 -23.96 -9.37
N LYS A 386 4.95 -23.79 -10.10
CA LYS A 386 5.19 -24.51 -11.36
C LYS A 386 5.00 -26.02 -11.21
N LYS A 387 5.37 -26.60 -10.06
CA LYS A 387 5.23 -28.03 -9.78
C LYS A 387 3.83 -28.44 -9.30
N ASN A 388 3.15 -27.63 -8.49
CA ASN A 388 1.93 -28.04 -7.77
C ASN A 388 0.65 -27.30 -8.22
N HIS A 389 0.80 -26.10 -8.76
CA HIS A 389 -0.27 -25.19 -9.20
C HIS A 389 0.23 -24.39 -10.42
N PRO A 390 0.44 -25.04 -11.59
CA PRO A 390 1.18 -24.44 -12.72
C PRO A 390 0.52 -23.18 -13.30
N THR A 391 -0.77 -22.98 -13.02
CA THR A 391 -1.53 -21.80 -13.46
C THR A 391 -1.23 -20.57 -12.61
N LEU A 392 -0.78 -20.73 -11.35
CA LEU A 392 -0.52 -19.66 -10.40
C LEU A 392 0.96 -19.25 -10.41
N PHE A 393 1.23 -17.96 -10.42
CA PHE A 393 2.58 -17.43 -10.31
C PHE A 393 2.57 -16.02 -9.73
N ILE A 394 3.74 -15.53 -9.35
CA ILE A 394 3.91 -14.17 -8.86
C ILE A 394 4.73 -13.40 -9.86
N VAL A 395 4.18 -12.28 -10.30
CA VAL A 395 4.87 -11.34 -11.19
C VAL A 395 5.42 -10.17 -10.39
N ARG A 396 6.62 -9.74 -10.76
CA ARG A 396 7.18 -8.47 -10.32
C ARG A 396 6.90 -7.42 -11.39
N LYS A 397 6.25 -6.31 -11.00
CA LYS A 397 6.11 -5.10 -11.82
C LYS A 397 6.76 -3.94 -11.07
N GLN A 398 7.86 -3.42 -11.61
CA GLN A 398 8.71 -2.40 -10.97
C GLN A 398 9.12 -2.80 -9.55
N PHE A 399 8.61 -2.10 -8.54
CA PHE A 399 8.87 -2.32 -7.10
C PHE A 399 7.71 -2.99 -6.39
N SER A 400 6.91 -3.78 -7.10
CA SER A 400 5.78 -4.46 -6.51
C SER A 400 5.59 -5.88 -7.04
N TYR A 401 4.94 -6.71 -6.22
CA TYR A 401 4.65 -8.10 -6.48
C TYR A 401 3.13 -8.32 -6.45
N LYS A 402 2.62 -9.16 -7.33
CA LYS A 402 1.21 -9.53 -7.33
C LYS A 402 1.06 -10.99 -7.75
N PHE A 403 0.07 -11.67 -7.18
CA PHE A 403 -0.41 -12.91 -7.77
C PHE A 403 -0.90 -12.66 -9.19
N ASN A 404 -0.55 -13.59 -10.07
CA ASN A 404 -1.06 -13.67 -11.42
C ASN A 404 -1.43 -15.12 -11.71
N SER A 405 -2.35 -15.32 -12.65
CA SER A 405 -2.78 -16.65 -13.03
C SER A 405 -3.28 -16.67 -14.46
N HIS A 406 -2.99 -17.76 -15.18
CA HIS A 406 -3.56 -18.01 -16.50
C HIS A 406 -5.02 -18.45 -16.43
N GLU A 407 -5.40 -19.01 -15.29
CA GLU A 407 -6.75 -19.47 -15.02
C GLU A 407 -7.32 -18.80 -13.77
N GLN A 408 -8.59 -18.99 -13.55
CA GLN A 408 -9.24 -18.65 -12.30
C GLN A 408 -8.76 -19.59 -11.17
N VAL A 409 -8.39 -19.02 -10.01
CA VAL A 409 -7.77 -19.75 -8.88
C VAL A 409 -8.31 -19.22 -7.56
N VAL A 410 -8.86 -20.11 -6.74
CA VAL A 410 -9.39 -19.79 -5.41
C VAL A 410 -8.28 -19.91 -4.37
N ILE A 411 -7.89 -18.80 -3.74
CA ILE A 411 -6.95 -18.80 -2.62
C ILE A 411 -7.70 -18.80 -1.30
N TYR A 412 -7.52 -19.87 -0.52
CA TYR A 412 -8.10 -19.98 0.81
C TYR A 412 -7.34 -19.13 1.82
N ARG A 413 -7.97 -18.04 2.27
CA ARG A 413 -7.49 -17.24 3.41
C ARG A 413 -8.25 -17.64 4.67
N ARG A 414 -7.60 -18.33 5.60
CA ARG A 414 -8.14 -18.48 6.96
C ARG A 414 -7.73 -17.26 7.79
N LEU A 415 -8.70 -16.59 8.40
CA LEU A 415 -8.47 -15.47 9.32
C LEU A 415 -7.92 -15.91 10.69
N SER A 416 -7.82 -17.22 10.95
CA SER A 416 -7.27 -17.76 12.20
C SER A 416 -5.77 -17.52 12.33
N SER A 417 -5.27 -17.33 13.55
CA SER A 417 -3.82 -17.20 13.77
C SER A 417 -3.07 -18.48 13.37
N ASN A 418 -1.78 -18.36 13.03
CA ASN A 418 -0.93 -19.53 12.69
C ASN A 418 -0.95 -20.62 13.77
N SER A 419 -1.03 -20.21 15.03
CA SER A 419 -1.11 -21.13 16.17
C SER A 419 -2.44 -21.88 16.21
N ASP A 420 -3.55 -21.20 15.91
CA ASP A 420 -4.88 -21.83 15.86
C ASP A 420 -4.96 -22.85 14.73
N LEU A 421 -4.41 -22.52 13.57
CA LEU A 421 -4.36 -23.42 12.43
C LEU A 421 -3.51 -24.66 12.75
N ALA A 422 -2.27 -24.46 13.21
CA ALA A 422 -1.39 -25.57 13.57
C ALA A 422 -2.05 -26.48 14.60
N LEU A 423 -2.69 -25.89 15.61
CA LEU A 423 -3.43 -26.62 16.63
C LEU A 423 -4.65 -27.36 16.05
N SER A 424 -5.38 -26.77 15.10
CA SER A 424 -6.51 -27.42 14.42
C SER A 424 -6.08 -28.60 13.54
N LEU A 425 -4.97 -28.45 12.81
CA LEU A 425 -4.38 -29.53 12.00
C LEU A 425 -3.85 -30.63 12.90
N PHE A 426 -3.19 -30.27 14.01
CA PHE A 426 -2.74 -31.24 14.99
C PHE A 426 -3.92 -32.02 15.56
N LYS A 427 -4.97 -31.33 16.01
CA LYS A 427 -6.20 -31.96 16.52
C LYS A 427 -6.83 -32.92 15.51
N LYS A 428 -6.86 -32.57 14.22
CA LYS A 428 -7.40 -33.43 13.17
C LYS A 428 -6.59 -34.72 12.96
N ASN A 429 -5.28 -34.69 13.23
CA ASN A 429 -4.37 -35.80 12.99
C ASN A 429 -3.89 -36.50 14.27
N PHE A 430 -4.41 -36.10 15.43
CA PHE A 430 -3.99 -36.63 16.73
C PHE A 430 -5.17 -37.29 17.43
N THR A 431 -5.04 -38.57 17.72
CA THR A 431 -6.11 -39.41 18.26
C THR A 431 -6.04 -39.61 19.77
N MET A 432 -4.93 -39.29 20.43
CA MET A 432 -4.76 -39.52 21.87
C MET A 432 -5.32 -38.37 22.72
N SER A 433 -5.63 -38.66 24.00
CA SER A 433 -6.22 -37.71 24.95
C SER A 433 -5.26 -36.60 25.38
N PHE A 434 -3.95 -36.89 25.38
CA PHE A 434 -2.91 -35.94 25.77
C PHE A 434 -1.75 -35.97 24.79
N PHE A 435 -1.08 -34.84 24.60
CA PHE A 435 0.07 -34.71 23.72
C PHE A 435 1.21 -33.95 24.38
N SER A 436 2.42 -34.16 23.89
CA SER A 436 3.61 -33.38 24.21
C SER A 436 3.94 -32.40 23.09
N ARG A 437 4.87 -31.48 23.36
CA ARG A 437 5.46 -30.65 22.30
C ARG A 437 6.14 -31.47 21.20
N TYR A 438 6.68 -32.64 21.54
CA TYR A 438 7.34 -33.52 20.59
C TYR A 438 6.33 -34.14 19.61
N ASP A 439 5.17 -34.57 20.13
CA ASP A 439 4.08 -35.09 19.29
C ASP A 439 3.65 -34.04 18.26
N LEU A 440 3.54 -32.78 18.69
CA LEU A 440 3.20 -31.66 17.82
C LEU A 440 4.27 -31.37 16.75
N GLN A 441 5.57 -31.52 17.07
CA GLN A 441 6.66 -31.41 16.09
C GLN A 441 6.57 -32.52 15.05
N LYS A 442 6.46 -33.77 15.50
CA LYS A 442 6.47 -34.96 14.65
C LYS A 442 5.27 -34.99 13.70
N ILE A 443 4.07 -34.67 14.19
CA ILE A 443 2.84 -34.75 13.39
C ILE A 443 2.71 -33.61 12.38
N LEU A 444 3.17 -32.41 12.75
CA LEU A 444 3.08 -31.24 11.88
C LEU A 444 4.34 -31.01 11.02
N ASP A 445 5.41 -31.77 11.25
CA ASP A 445 6.73 -31.58 10.64
C ASP A 445 7.24 -30.13 10.83
N ILE A 446 7.29 -29.68 12.09
CA ILE A 446 7.73 -28.33 12.45
C ILE A 446 8.84 -28.34 13.50
N SER A 447 9.64 -27.27 13.50
CA SER A 447 10.71 -27.08 14.48
C SER A 447 10.18 -27.01 15.92
N ASN A 448 11.02 -27.39 16.90
CA ASN A 448 10.73 -27.25 18.32
C ASN A 448 10.34 -25.81 18.72
N SER A 449 11.01 -24.80 18.15
CA SER A 449 10.70 -23.39 18.40
C SER A 449 9.32 -22.99 17.87
N SER A 450 8.89 -23.55 16.74
CA SER A 450 7.54 -23.38 16.21
C SER A 450 6.50 -24.08 17.09
N ALA A 451 6.75 -25.33 17.49
CA ALA A 451 5.86 -26.08 18.38
C ALA A 451 5.68 -25.39 19.74
N LYS A 452 6.75 -24.86 20.33
CA LYS A 452 6.71 -24.08 21.58
C LYS A 452 5.80 -22.85 21.44
N ARG A 453 5.86 -22.15 20.30
CA ARG A 453 5.03 -20.97 20.01
C ARG A 453 3.55 -21.32 19.86
N VAL A 454 3.25 -22.41 19.16
CA VAL A 454 1.87 -22.92 19.00
C VAL A 454 1.27 -23.24 20.37
N VAL A 455 1.98 -24.00 21.19
CA VAL A 455 1.55 -24.38 22.53
C VAL A 455 1.36 -23.16 23.43
N ARG A 456 2.34 -22.25 23.49
CA ARG A 456 2.24 -21.02 24.30
C ARG A 456 1.00 -20.21 23.93
N SER A 457 0.79 -19.97 22.64
CA SER A 457 -0.36 -19.21 22.16
C SER A 457 -1.69 -19.93 22.44
N ALA A 458 -1.71 -21.25 22.36
CA ALA A 458 -2.89 -22.06 22.66
C ALA A 458 -3.24 -22.04 24.16
N LEU A 459 -2.24 -22.05 25.04
CA LEU A 459 -2.41 -21.90 26.49
C LEU A 459 -2.93 -20.50 26.84
N GLU A 460 -2.31 -19.43 26.31
CA GLU A 460 -2.73 -18.04 26.53
C GLU A 460 -4.20 -17.82 26.12
N ARG A 461 -4.66 -18.52 25.08
CA ARG A 461 -6.04 -18.49 24.58
C ARG A 461 -6.95 -19.53 25.18
N LYS A 462 -6.50 -20.27 26.19
CA LYS A 462 -7.24 -21.35 26.87
C LYS A 462 -7.80 -22.42 25.92
N LYS A 463 -7.15 -22.68 24.78
CA LYS A 463 -7.54 -23.75 23.83
C LYS A 463 -7.02 -25.13 24.23
N ILE A 464 -5.98 -25.15 25.04
CA ILE A 464 -5.40 -26.35 25.65
C ILE A 464 -5.12 -26.07 27.12
N LYS A 465 -4.98 -27.13 27.92
CA LYS A 465 -4.57 -27.09 29.33
C LYS A 465 -3.29 -27.90 29.50
N ALA A 466 -2.37 -27.44 30.34
CA ALA A 466 -1.22 -28.24 30.76
C ALA A 466 -1.66 -29.21 31.87
N ILE A 467 -1.29 -30.49 31.75
CA ILE A 467 -1.66 -31.54 32.72
C ILE A 467 -0.55 -31.75 33.75
N CYS A 468 0.70 -31.53 33.35
CA CYS A 468 1.88 -31.65 34.21
C CYS A 468 2.90 -30.56 33.90
N SER A 469 3.82 -30.30 34.82
CA SER A 469 4.90 -29.32 34.68
C SER A 469 6.24 -29.99 34.32
N GLY A 470 7.24 -29.20 33.95
CA GLY A 470 8.62 -29.68 33.71
C GLY A 470 8.90 -30.25 32.32
N SER A 471 9.98 -31.02 32.19
CA SER A 471 10.47 -31.56 30.91
C SER A 471 9.49 -32.51 30.21
N ARG A 472 8.60 -33.14 30.99
CA ARG A 472 7.55 -34.06 30.53
C ARG A 472 6.17 -33.41 30.38
N GLN A 473 6.10 -32.08 30.32
CA GLN A 473 4.84 -31.34 30.20
C GLN A 473 3.96 -31.85 29.05
N ARG A 474 2.78 -32.36 29.41
CA ARG A 474 1.71 -32.82 28.52
C ARG A 474 0.57 -31.80 28.49
N TYR A 475 -0.17 -31.80 27.39
CA TYR A 475 -1.29 -30.91 27.13
C TYR A 475 -2.52 -31.71 26.73
N VAL A 476 -3.70 -31.22 27.11
CA VAL A 476 -5.01 -31.71 26.66
C VAL A 476 -5.78 -30.57 26.02
N PHE A 477 -6.64 -30.88 25.04
CA PHE A 477 -7.54 -29.88 24.48
C PHE A 477 -8.63 -29.48 25.47
N SER A 478 -8.93 -28.18 25.59
CA SER A 478 -9.90 -27.68 26.58
C SER A 478 -11.32 -28.24 26.43
N ASN A 479 -11.67 -28.77 25.26
CA ASN A 479 -12.99 -29.35 24.97
C ASN A 479 -13.03 -30.88 25.16
N PHE A 480 -11.95 -31.49 25.67
CA PHE A 480 -11.93 -32.90 25.98
C PHE A 480 -12.74 -33.12 27.26
N ARG A 481 -13.92 -33.75 27.15
CA ARG A 481 -14.65 -34.27 28.32
C ARG A 481 -13.94 -35.55 28.74
N SER A 482 -13.51 -35.59 29.99
CA SER A 482 -12.88 -36.75 30.64
C SER A 482 -13.80 -37.95 30.66
#